data_AF-A0A835YMK2-F1
#
_entry.id   AF-A0A835YMK2-F1
#
_cell.length_a   1.000
_cell.length_b   1.000
_cell.length_c   1.000
_cell.angle_alpha   90.00
_cell.angle_beta   90.00
_cell.angle_gamma   90.00
#
_symmetry.space_group_name_H-M   'P 1'
#
loop_
_entity.id
_entity.type
_entity.pdbx_description
1 polymer ?
#
loop_
_entity_poly.entity_id
_entity_poly.type
_entity_poly.pdbx_seq_one_letter_code
_entity_poly.pdbx_strand_id
1 'polypeptide(L)'
;MESNLKRSADEAQINGGDGDGPDYKSARLPGRFDSCDPRLAERIERLVATGLLSAHDIDDKCLELLKEQRVDDAVNIIDQFERALHGGNVKNKSAYLAGVATRHKHFGHGPKLAKDVQQRLEQLYRSGKMKDTVFDGKVLEAINDMEPGLAMRVIDNFEAKDLEDARNINALFMATIKITKEQISRERSYGMPPPPHGYRDPLPPPHHHMPPPPHHHMPPPPYGMPPPYSPPPYSAPPPYGAPPPYPPPMIHAPPPMSGGRRHFGPDQAAAGVRVDELHNLSPHAPYVPPNVALALQRAWDSGNRLVSLLDDGSWKALTEMEPPHGQQVVNEVVEAMNGQQIRNCNAFLISVSKKFLQGGAPSPSGAYGGGGGSYGGGGGGGYGSSYGGGGGGYGGGGGGGAGPGGQKGVPALNKLTGVLGQRAQDLLVQHSHVLRDSHFDEVVVSQLQKLPEHESLEVLAEVGRHELVGVKNIPAYIMGIINRYKRGGQRPGY
;
A
#
# COMPACT_ATOMS: atom_id res chain seq x y z
N MET A 1 -23.15 52.63 -60.45
CA MET A 1 -23.60 52.72 -59.05
C MET A 1 -23.27 51.39 -58.42
N GLU A 2 -22.27 51.18 -57.58
CA GLU A 2 -21.28 52.02 -56.91
C GLU A 2 -19.94 51.28 -56.96
N SER A 3 -18.90 51.99 -57.34
CA SER A 3 -17.49 51.64 -57.20
C SER A 3 -16.97 52.21 -55.88
N ASN A 4 -16.07 51.50 -55.17
CA ASN A 4 -14.95 52.04 -54.34
C ASN A 4 -14.58 51.06 -53.21
N LEU A 5 -13.32 50.85 -52.81
CA LEU A 5 -12.02 51.19 -53.36
C LEU A 5 -11.01 50.30 -52.61
N LYS A 6 -10.08 49.66 -53.33
CA LYS A 6 -8.82 49.15 -52.76
C LYS A 6 -8.07 50.34 -52.16
N ARG A 7 -7.70 50.29 -50.87
CA ARG A 7 -6.72 51.21 -50.30
C ARG A 7 -5.35 50.54 -50.27
N SER A 8 -4.45 51.21 -50.98
CA SER A 8 -3.05 50.90 -51.20
C SER A 8 -2.25 51.07 -49.91
N ALA A 9 -1.26 50.20 -49.73
CA ALA A 9 -0.16 50.37 -48.80
C ALA A 9 0.88 51.27 -49.49
N ASP A 10 0.81 52.58 -49.27
CA ASP A 10 1.90 53.51 -49.54
C ASP A 10 1.51 54.87 -48.96
N GLU A 11 1.95 55.15 -47.73
CA GLU A 11 2.14 56.51 -47.16
C GLU A 11 2.62 56.35 -45.71
N ALA A 12 3.86 55.87 -45.53
CA ALA A 12 4.60 56.09 -44.28
C ALA A 12 5.41 57.37 -44.47
N GLN A 13 4.74 58.48 -44.21
CA GLN A 13 5.30 59.83 -44.19
C GLN A 13 6.37 59.90 -43.09
N ILE A 14 7.63 60.04 -43.52
CA ILE A 14 8.81 60.27 -42.67
C ILE A 14 8.62 61.66 -42.04
N ASN A 15 8.12 61.68 -40.80
CA ASN A 15 8.09 62.87 -39.97
C ASN A 15 9.35 62.83 -39.10
N GLY A 16 10.40 63.52 -39.54
CA GLY A 16 11.64 63.74 -38.80
C GLY A 16 11.43 64.69 -37.64
N GLY A 17 10.76 64.21 -36.60
CA GLY A 17 10.77 64.86 -35.29
C GLY A 17 11.96 64.33 -34.49
N ASP A 18 12.82 65.25 -34.04
CA ASP A 18 13.84 65.05 -32.99
C ASP A 18 13.18 64.68 -31.65
N GLY A 19 12.39 63.61 -31.66
CA GLY A 19 11.79 63.00 -30.49
C GLY A 19 12.86 62.15 -29.86
N ASP A 20 13.44 62.68 -28.78
CA ASP A 20 13.82 61.97 -27.55
C ASP A 20 13.48 60.48 -27.65
N GLY A 21 14.34 59.72 -28.32
CA GLY A 21 14.17 58.29 -28.50
C GLY A 21 14.05 57.71 -27.09
N PRO A 22 13.10 56.79 -26.83
CA PRO A 22 12.89 56.27 -25.49
C PRO A 22 14.26 55.86 -24.98
N ASP A 23 14.74 56.64 -24.01
CA ASP A 23 16.04 56.50 -23.42
C ASP A 23 16.03 55.09 -22.86
N TYR A 24 16.58 54.14 -23.62
CA TYR A 24 16.76 52.74 -23.20
C TYR A 24 17.89 52.78 -22.18
N LYS A 25 17.65 53.54 -21.08
CA LYS A 25 18.34 53.48 -19.82
C LYS A 25 18.54 52.01 -19.59
N SER A 26 19.80 51.60 -19.74
CA SER A 26 20.33 50.27 -19.48
C SER A 26 19.33 49.48 -18.67
N ALA A 27 18.71 48.47 -19.28
CA ALA A 27 17.59 47.66 -18.79
C ALA A 27 17.98 46.83 -17.56
N ARG A 28 18.57 47.53 -16.59
CA ARG A 28 19.12 47.01 -15.36
C ARG A 28 17.93 46.58 -14.54
N LEU A 29 17.99 45.33 -14.10
CA LEU A 29 16.94 44.78 -13.26
C LEU A 29 16.77 45.63 -11.99
N PRO A 30 15.52 45.81 -11.51
CA PRO A 30 15.27 46.43 -10.21
C PRO A 30 16.05 45.72 -9.09
N GLY A 31 16.47 46.45 -8.05
CA GLY A 31 17.31 45.89 -6.98
C GLY A 31 16.74 44.68 -6.22
N ARG A 32 15.44 44.35 -6.38
CA ARG A 32 14.87 43.11 -5.82
C ARG A 32 15.51 41.83 -6.38
N PHE A 33 16.09 41.90 -7.58
CA PHE A 33 16.79 40.78 -8.22
C PHE A 33 18.22 40.61 -7.70
N ASP A 34 18.77 41.55 -6.91
CA ASP A 34 20.12 41.48 -6.35
C ASP A 34 20.30 40.31 -5.37
N SER A 35 19.19 39.78 -4.86
CA SER A 35 19.15 38.60 -3.98
C SER A 35 19.11 37.26 -4.72
N CYS A 36 18.99 37.27 -6.05
CA CYS A 36 19.06 36.06 -6.86
C CYS A 36 20.51 35.66 -7.14
N ASP A 37 20.72 34.38 -7.43
CA ASP A 37 22.01 33.92 -7.95
C ASP A 37 22.39 34.69 -9.23
N PRO A 38 23.65 35.12 -9.42
CA PRO A 38 24.06 35.90 -10.58
C PRO A 38 23.73 35.26 -11.93
N ARG A 39 23.80 33.93 -12.06
CA ARG A 39 23.48 33.22 -13.31
C ARG A 39 21.98 33.30 -13.61
N LEU A 40 21.15 33.20 -12.58
CA LEU A 40 19.70 33.36 -12.71
C LEU A 40 19.35 34.81 -13.06
N ALA A 41 19.97 35.78 -12.38
CA ALA A 41 19.74 37.20 -12.61
C ALA A 41 20.14 37.61 -14.04
N GLU A 42 21.31 37.19 -14.51
CA GLU A 42 21.78 37.41 -15.90
C GLU A 42 20.77 36.84 -16.91
N ARG A 43 20.23 35.65 -16.63
CA ARG A 43 19.27 35.02 -17.53
C ARG A 43 17.94 35.77 -17.61
N ILE A 44 17.44 36.25 -16.46
CA ILE A 44 16.24 37.11 -16.41
C ILE A 44 16.50 38.45 -17.10
N GLU A 45 17.65 39.08 -16.86
CA GLU A 45 18.05 40.34 -17.47
C GLU A 45 18.06 40.24 -19.00
N ARG A 46 18.55 39.11 -19.54
CA ARG A 46 18.52 38.84 -20.98
C ARG A 46 17.09 38.79 -21.55
N LEU A 47 16.13 38.20 -20.82
CA LEU A 47 14.73 38.20 -21.24
C LEU A 47 14.10 39.60 -21.22
N VAL A 48 14.53 40.43 -20.29
CA VAL A 48 14.08 41.84 -20.20
C VAL A 48 14.70 42.66 -21.32
N ALA A 49 16.00 42.51 -21.57
CA ALA A 49 16.72 43.21 -22.63
C ALA A 49 16.19 42.87 -24.03
N THR A 50 15.73 41.65 -24.25
CA THR A 50 15.10 41.22 -25.52
C THR A 50 13.64 41.66 -25.66
N GLY A 51 13.04 42.25 -24.63
CA GLY A 51 11.64 42.67 -24.63
C GLY A 51 10.63 41.52 -24.55
N LEU A 52 11.06 40.27 -24.36
CA LEU A 52 10.16 39.12 -24.17
C LEU A 52 9.40 39.21 -22.84
N LEU A 53 10.03 39.79 -21.83
CA LEU A 53 9.53 39.90 -20.47
C LEU A 53 9.73 41.32 -19.93
N SER A 54 8.76 41.89 -19.23
CA SER A 54 8.98 43.09 -18.41
C SER A 54 9.48 42.67 -17.04
N ALA A 55 10.32 43.47 -16.38
CA ALA A 55 10.76 43.19 -15.01
C ALA A 55 9.58 43.08 -14.02
N HIS A 56 8.44 43.71 -14.32
CA HIS A 56 7.20 43.63 -13.53
C HIS A 56 6.37 42.36 -13.81
N ASP A 57 6.64 41.64 -14.89
CA ASP A 57 5.95 40.39 -15.23
C ASP A 57 6.38 39.22 -14.33
N ILE A 58 7.45 39.37 -13.55
CA ILE A 58 7.85 38.45 -12.49
C ILE A 58 7.41 39.07 -11.17
N ASP A 59 6.40 38.49 -10.53
CA ASP A 59 5.99 38.90 -9.18
C ASP A 59 6.93 38.35 -8.10
N ASP A 60 6.84 38.89 -6.88
CA ASP A 60 7.73 38.50 -5.79
C ASP A 60 7.55 37.02 -5.42
N LYS A 61 6.34 36.46 -5.58
CA LYS A 61 6.06 35.05 -5.33
C LYS A 61 6.79 34.13 -6.31
N CYS A 62 6.79 34.47 -7.60
CA CYS A 62 7.57 33.77 -8.62
C CYS A 62 9.06 33.83 -8.31
N LEU A 63 9.54 34.99 -7.87
CA LEU A 63 10.93 35.19 -7.57
C LEU A 63 11.37 34.34 -6.36
N GLU A 64 10.58 34.29 -5.30
CA GLU A 64 10.81 33.41 -4.16
C GLU A 64 10.81 31.93 -4.57
N LEU A 65 9.85 31.51 -5.42
CA LEU A 65 9.84 30.13 -5.94
C LEU A 65 11.10 29.76 -6.72
N LEU A 66 11.67 30.70 -7.49
CA LEU A 66 12.92 30.49 -8.22
C LEU A 66 14.13 30.45 -7.30
N LYS A 67 14.16 31.29 -6.25
CA LYS A 67 15.23 31.29 -5.23
C LYS A 67 15.25 30.00 -4.40
N GLU A 68 14.10 29.38 -4.19
CA GLU A 68 14.01 28.07 -3.52
C GLU A 68 14.58 26.92 -4.36
N GLN A 69 14.74 27.09 -5.67
CA GLN A 69 15.32 26.06 -6.54
C GLN A 69 16.84 26.06 -6.49
N ARG A 70 17.44 24.93 -6.86
CA ARG A 70 18.87 24.92 -7.22
C ARG A 70 19.08 25.82 -8.44
N VAL A 71 20.21 26.51 -8.49
CA VAL A 71 20.51 27.51 -9.54
C VAL A 71 20.34 26.94 -10.94
N ASP A 72 20.83 25.72 -11.20
CA ASP A 72 20.69 25.09 -12.51
C ASP A 72 19.23 24.80 -12.88
N ASP A 73 18.39 24.44 -11.89
CA ASP A 73 16.96 24.22 -12.10
C ASP A 73 16.22 25.53 -12.33
N ALA A 74 16.55 26.58 -11.57
CA ALA A 74 16.00 27.92 -11.78
C ALA A 74 16.33 28.44 -13.19
N VAL A 75 17.56 28.25 -13.66
CA VAL A 75 17.96 28.61 -15.03
C VAL A 75 17.18 27.78 -16.06
N ASN A 76 17.04 26.47 -15.86
CA ASN A 76 16.24 25.60 -16.74
C ASN A 76 14.76 26.02 -16.78
N ILE A 77 14.18 26.44 -15.66
CA ILE A 77 12.81 26.97 -15.59
C ILE A 77 12.70 28.23 -16.46
N ILE A 78 13.66 29.16 -16.36
CA ILE A 78 13.68 30.38 -17.17
C ILE A 78 13.87 30.06 -18.65
N ASP A 79 14.73 29.09 -19.01
CA ASP A 79 14.90 28.63 -20.39
C ASP A 79 13.62 28.01 -20.96
N GLN A 80 12.92 27.20 -20.16
CA GLN A 80 11.64 26.63 -20.54
C GLN A 80 10.57 27.71 -20.72
N PHE A 81 10.58 28.71 -19.83
CA PHE A 81 9.68 29.85 -19.91
C PHE A 81 9.93 30.70 -21.16
N GLU A 82 11.19 30.99 -21.47
CA GLU A 82 11.59 31.71 -22.69
C GLU A 82 11.08 31.03 -23.95
N ARG A 83 11.23 29.69 -24.07
CA ARG A 83 10.69 28.94 -25.22
C ARG A 83 9.17 29.07 -25.35
N ALA A 84 8.46 29.12 -24.22
CA ALA A 84 7.01 29.32 -24.22
C ALA A 84 6.60 30.74 -24.64
N LEU A 85 7.38 31.76 -24.24
CA LEU A 85 7.14 33.15 -24.64
C LEU A 85 7.29 33.36 -26.14
N HIS A 86 8.27 32.73 -26.78
CA HIS A 86 8.43 32.77 -28.24
C HIS A 86 7.22 32.21 -29.01
N GLY A 87 6.42 31.34 -28.37
CA GLY A 87 5.18 30.84 -28.94
C GLY A 87 3.99 31.81 -28.87
N GLY A 88 4.14 32.98 -28.23
CA GLY A 88 3.11 34.05 -28.17
C GLY A 88 1.86 33.73 -27.34
N ASN A 89 1.75 32.54 -26.76
CA ASN A 89 0.52 32.05 -26.13
C ASN A 89 0.41 32.31 -24.61
N VAL A 90 1.35 33.04 -24.03
CA VAL A 90 1.38 33.28 -22.58
C VAL A 90 0.75 34.62 -22.23
N LYS A 91 -0.54 34.61 -21.88
CA LYS A 91 -1.28 35.83 -21.48
C LYS A 91 -0.84 36.38 -20.11
N ASN A 92 -0.68 35.48 -19.13
CA ASN A 92 -0.24 35.84 -17.78
C ASN A 92 1.13 35.21 -17.53
N LYS A 93 2.17 36.04 -17.68
CA LYS A 93 3.57 35.64 -17.60
C LYS A 93 3.98 35.19 -16.20
N SER A 94 3.57 35.93 -15.16
CA SER A 94 3.90 35.56 -13.77
C SER A 94 3.24 34.23 -13.39
N ALA A 95 1.93 34.07 -13.64
CA ALA A 95 1.22 32.83 -13.32
C ALA A 95 1.78 31.62 -14.09
N TYR A 96 2.16 31.81 -15.35
CA TYR A 96 2.78 30.74 -16.13
C TYR A 96 4.15 30.36 -15.56
N LEU A 97 5.02 31.35 -15.28
CA LEU A 97 6.35 31.12 -14.71
C LEU A 97 6.26 30.44 -13.33
N ALA A 98 5.38 30.92 -12.44
CA ALA A 98 5.09 30.24 -11.17
C ALA A 98 4.70 28.77 -11.41
N GLY A 99 3.81 28.52 -12.39
CA GLY A 99 3.43 27.17 -12.77
C GLY A 99 4.59 26.30 -13.25
N VAL A 100 5.52 26.86 -14.05
CA VAL A 100 6.73 26.15 -14.49
C VAL A 100 7.63 25.85 -13.30
N ALA A 101 7.88 26.84 -12.43
CA ALA A 101 8.72 26.69 -11.25
C ALA A 101 8.16 25.65 -10.28
N THR A 102 6.85 25.67 -10.04
CA THR A 102 6.16 24.64 -9.22
C THR A 102 6.28 23.26 -9.86
N ARG A 103 6.09 23.12 -11.18
CA ARG A 103 6.31 21.83 -11.87
C ARG A 103 7.75 21.33 -11.72
N HIS A 104 8.74 22.20 -11.87
CA HIS A 104 10.14 21.84 -11.66
C HIS A 104 10.44 21.49 -10.21
N LYS A 105 9.82 22.16 -9.23
CA LYS A 105 9.92 21.78 -7.82
C LYS A 105 9.41 20.35 -7.58
N HIS A 106 8.36 19.95 -8.28
CA HIS A 106 7.76 18.62 -8.15
C HIS A 106 8.47 17.52 -8.95
N PHE A 107 9.03 17.83 -10.12
CA PHE A 107 9.55 16.83 -11.06
C PHE A 107 11.01 17.03 -11.48
N GLY A 108 11.62 18.17 -11.15
CA GLY A 108 12.91 18.61 -11.72
C GLY A 108 14.13 17.83 -11.23
N HIS A 109 14.07 17.25 -10.03
CA HIS A 109 15.15 16.38 -9.52
C HIS A 109 14.95 14.90 -9.87
N GLY A 110 13.85 14.55 -10.54
CA GLY A 110 13.53 13.18 -10.91
C GLY A 110 14.04 12.80 -12.31
N PRO A 111 14.00 11.51 -12.65
CA PRO A 111 14.24 11.06 -14.01
C PRO A 111 13.24 11.70 -14.99
N LYS A 112 13.68 11.90 -16.25
CA LYS A 112 12.84 12.45 -17.32
C LYS A 112 11.75 11.44 -17.72
N LEU A 113 10.57 11.61 -17.15
CA LEU A 113 9.40 10.79 -17.49
C LEU A 113 8.92 11.05 -18.92
N ALA A 114 8.27 10.05 -19.51
CA ALA A 114 7.56 10.23 -20.78
C ALA A 114 6.51 11.34 -20.67
N LYS A 115 6.35 12.14 -21.73
CA LYS A 115 5.50 13.35 -21.74
C LYS A 115 4.07 13.07 -21.28
N ASP A 116 3.47 11.98 -21.75
CA ASP A 116 2.08 11.64 -21.43
C ASP A 116 1.93 11.20 -19.96
N VAL A 117 2.93 10.49 -19.42
CA VAL A 117 2.99 10.10 -18.00
C VAL A 117 3.15 11.32 -17.10
N GLN A 118 4.01 12.26 -17.49
CA GLN A 118 4.18 13.53 -16.78
C GLN A 118 2.87 14.34 -16.75
N GLN A 119 2.20 14.47 -17.90
CA GLN A 119 0.90 15.15 -17.99
C GLN A 119 -0.16 14.48 -17.11
N ARG A 120 -0.17 13.15 -17.05
CA ARG A 120 -1.12 12.40 -16.23
C ARG A 120 -0.86 12.58 -14.73
N LEU A 121 0.40 12.56 -14.30
CA LEU A 121 0.78 12.88 -12.93
C LEU A 121 0.39 14.31 -12.57
N GLU A 122 0.61 15.27 -13.46
CA GLU A 122 0.16 16.65 -13.25
C GLU A 122 -1.36 16.75 -13.08
N GLN A 123 -2.13 16.01 -13.89
CA GLN A 123 -3.59 15.96 -13.74
C GLN A 123 -3.99 15.40 -12.36
N LEU A 124 -3.28 14.38 -11.87
CA LEU A 124 -3.50 13.82 -10.54
C LEU A 124 -3.19 14.84 -9.42
N TYR A 125 -2.14 15.65 -9.56
CA TYR A 125 -1.86 16.74 -8.62
C TYR A 125 -2.93 17.84 -8.67
N ARG A 126 -3.39 18.21 -9.87
CA ARG A 126 -4.42 19.24 -10.05
C ARG A 126 -5.80 18.81 -9.56
N SER A 127 -6.07 17.51 -9.46
CA SER A 127 -7.34 17.01 -8.94
C SER A 127 -7.51 17.26 -7.43
N GLY A 128 -6.43 17.61 -6.73
CA GLY A 128 -6.44 17.88 -5.29
C GLY A 128 -6.57 16.62 -4.42
N LYS A 129 -6.66 15.42 -5.04
CA LYS A 129 -6.71 14.14 -4.31
C LYS A 129 -5.42 13.86 -3.55
N MET A 130 -4.29 14.30 -4.09
CA MET A 130 -3.01 14.28 -3.39
C MET A 130 -2.80 15.63 -2.72
N LYS A 131 -2.56 15.61 -1.41
CA LYS A 131 -1.99 16.77 -0.69
C LYS A 131 -0.62 17.10 -1.32
N ASP A 132 -0.07 18.29 -1.05
CA ASP A 132 1.20 18.82 -1.58
C ASP A 132 2.45 17.91 -1.40
N THR A 133 2.28 16.69 -0.92
CA THR A 133 3.25 15.59 -0.97
C THR A 133 3.64 15.25 -2.40
N VAL A 134 4.89 15.55 -2.71
CA VAL A 134 5.56 15.16 -3.95
C VAL A 134 5.94 13.68 -3.88
N PHE A 135 5.78 12.96 -4.99
CA PHE A 135 6.37 11.63 -5.12
C PHE A 135 7.87 11.73 -4.89
N ASP A 136 8.41 10.84 -4.07
CA ASP A 136 9.85 10.81 -3.85
C ASP A 136 10.60 10.33 -5.11
N GLY A 137 11.92 10.53 -5.12
CA GLY A 137 12.77 10.10 -6.23
C GLY A 137 12.63 8.61 -6.57
N LYS A 138 12.39 7.75 -5.57
CA LYS A 138 12.24 6.30 -5.80
C LYS A 138 10.95 5.95 -6.54
N VAL A 139 9.86 6.65 -6.22
CA VAL A 139 8.60 6.48 -6.97
C VAL A 139 8.78 6.98 -8.39
N LEU A 140 9.41 8.13 -8.60
CA LEU A 140 9.66 8.67 -9.93
C LEU A 140 10.61 7.77 -10.75
N GLU A 141 11.65 7.21 -10.14
CA GLU A 141 12.51 6.17 -10.74
C GLU A 141 11.71 4.93 -11.11
N ALA A 142 10.86 4.43 -10.23
CA ALA A 142 10.02 3.27 -10.53
C ALA A 142 9.04 3.53 -11.69
N ILE A 143 8.50 4.75 -11.81
CA ILE A 143 7.66 5.18 -12.93
C ILE A 143 8.48 5.31 -14.22
N ASN A 144 9.71 5.80 -14.13
CA ASN A 144 10.61 5.91 -15.28
C ASN A 144 11.03 4.55 -15.85
N ASP A 145 11.24 3.56 -14.97
CA ASP A 145 11.70 2.21 -15.35
C ASP A 145 10.60 1.32 -15.94
N MET A 146 9.37 1.80 -16.04
CA MET A 146 8.25 1.05 -16.61
C MET A 146 7.81 1.60 -17.97
N GLU A 147 7.21 0.73 -18.78
CA GLU A 147 6.61 1.11 -20.05
C GLU A 147 5.54 2.21 -19.83
N PRO A 148 5.48 3.26 -20.69
CA PRO A 148 4.54 4.37 -20.50
C PRO A 148 3.08 3.93 -20.36
N GLY A 149 2.62 2.93 -21.13
CA GLY A 149 1.25 2.41 -21.01
C GLY A 149 0.97 1.76 -19.65
N LEU A 150 1.97 1.10 -19.06
CA LEU A 150 1.88 0.54 -17.71
C LEU A 150 1.85 1.65 -16.66
N ALA A 151 2.70 2.67 -16.78
CA ALA A 151 2.71 3.82 -15.88
C ALA A 151 1.35 4.52 -15.85
N MET A 152 0.75 4.77 -17.02
CA MET A 152 -0.58 5.36 -17.13
C MET A 152 -1.63 4.53 -16.40
N ARG A 153 -1.66 3.21 -16.62
CA ARG A 153 -2.59 2.30 -15.94
C ARG A 153 -2.38 2.27 -14.42
N VAL A 154 -1.13 2.34 -13.94
CA VAL A 154 -0.83 2.46 -12.51
C VAL A 154 -1.39 3.77 -11.95
N ILE A 155 -1.21 4.89 -12.64
CA ILE A 155 -1.71 6.20 -12.19
C ILE A 155 -3.24 6.19 -12.14
N ASP A 156 -3.91 5.63 -13.15
CA ASP A 156 -5.37 5.49 -13.18
C ASP A 156 -5.87 4.61 -12.02
N ASN A 157 -5.24 3.46 -11.81
CA ASN A 157 -5.54 2.56 -10.69
C ASN A 157 -5.30 3.21 -9.33
N PHE A 158 -4.30 4.09 -9.24
CA PHE A 158 -3.99 4.82 -8.02
C PHE A 158 -5.01 5.93 -7.76
N GLU A 159 -5.42 6.68 -8.79
CA GLU A 159 -6.42 7.74 -8.67
C GLU A 159 -7.80 7.22 -8.24
N ALA A 160 -8.13 5.98 -8.60
CA ALA A 160 -9.37 5.32 -8.20
C ALA A 160 -9.40 4.93 -6.71
N LYS A 161 -8.27 4.99 -6.00
CA LYS A 161 -8.20 4.65 -4.57
C LYS A 161 -8.60 5.84 -3.71
N ASP A 162 -9.13 5.52 -2.54
CA ASP A 162 -9.29 6.50 -1.47
C ASP A 162 -7.93 6.83 -0.86
N LEU A 163 -7.58 8.13 -0.90
CA LEU A 163 -6.31 8.66 -0.40
C LEU A 163 -6.47 9.34 0.97
N GLU A 164 -7.69 9.49 1.50
CA GLU A 164 -7.91 10.20 2.78
C GLU A 164 -7.23 9.52 3.96
N ASP A 165 -7.30 8.19 4.01
CA ASP A 165 -6.72 7.35 5.05
C ASP A 165 -5.24 6.97 4.80
N ALA A 166 -4.68 7.38 3.66
CA ALA A 166 -3.35 6.95 3.25
C ALA A 166 -2.26 7.67 4.06
N ARG A 167 -1.71 6.97 5.07
CA ARG A 167 -0.60 7.48 5.91
C ARG A 167 0.68 7.77 5.13
N ASN A 168 0.96 7.01 4.08
CA ASN A 168 2.14 7.16 3.24
C ASN A 168 1.78 6.94 1.77
N ILE A 169 1.62 8.06 1.05
CA ILE A 169 1.26 8.11 -0.37
C ILE A 169 2.27 7.37 -1.24
N ASN A 170 3.58 7.55 -1.00
CA ASN A 170 4.63 6.90 -1.79
C ASN A 170 4.58 5.38 -1.64
N ALA A 171 4.38 4.88 -0.42
CA ALA A 171 4.25 3.44 -0.17
C ALA A 171 2.98 2.86 -0.84
N LEU A 172 1.86 3.58 -0.77
CA LEU A 172 0.62 3.18 -1.43
C LEU A 172 0.77 3.15 -2.95
N PHE A 173 1.48 4.13 -3.52
CA PHE A 173 1.76 4.17 -4.96
C PHE A 173 2.65 3.01 -5.39
N MET A 174 3.75 2.75 -4.66
CA MET A 174 4.61 1.58 -4.91
C MET A 174 3.86 0.25 -4.80
N ALA A 175 2.95 0.13 -3.83
CA ALA A 175 2.06 -1.04 -3.74
C ALA A 175 1.14 -1.15 -4.96
N THR A 176 0.65 -0.03 -5.49
CA THR A 176 -0.18 0.01 -6.69
C THR A 176 0.60 -0.39 -7.94
N ILE A 177 1.87 0.04 -8.07
CA ILE A 177 2.80 -0.44 -9.10
C ILE A 177 2.90 -1.97 -9.04
N LYS A 178 3.18 -2.52 -7.84
CA LYS A 178 3.35 -3.97 -7.65
C LYS A 178 2.11 -4.75 -8.04
N ILE A 179 0.93 -4.34 -7.56
CA ILE A 179 -0.34 -5.01 -7.84
C ILE A 179 -0.65 -4.97 -9.35
N THR A 180 -0.47 -3.81 -9.99
CA THR A 180 -0.76 -3.66 -11.43
C THR A 180 0.18 -4.50 -12.29
N LYS A 181 1.48 -4.54 -11.95
CA LYS A 181 2.48 -5.42 -12.62
C LYS A 181 2.11 -6.90 -12.49
N GLU A 182 1.67 -7.33 -11.31
CA GLU A 182 1.23 -8.70 -11.08
C GLU A 182 -0.05 -9.04 -11.86
N GLN A 183 -1.03 -8.14 -11.89
CA GLN A 183 -2.27 -8.32 -12.67
C GLN A 183 -1.99 -8.52 -14.16
N ILE A 184 -1.16 -7.67 -14.76
CA ILE A 184 -0.81 -7.78 -16.19
C ILE A 184 -0.01 -9.05 -16.47
N SER A 185 0.87 -9.44 -15.54
CA SER A 185 1.64 -10.69 -15.66
C SER A 185 0.71 -11.91 -15.63
N ARG A 186 -0.34 -11.89 -14.79
CA ARG A 186 -1.37 -12.94 -14.75
C ARG A 186 -2.20 -12.94 -16.04
N GLU A 187 -2.65 -11.78 -16.53
CA GLU A 187 -3.43 -11.68 -17.77
C GLU A 187 -2.67 -12.23 -18.98
N ARG A 188 -1.36 -11.95 -19.10
CA ARG A 188 -0.52 -12.54 -20.15
C ARG A 188 -0.45 -14.06 -20.08
N SER A 189 -0.40 -14.63 -18.87
CA SER A 189 -0.31 -16.08 -18.68
C SER A 189 -1.61 -16.82 -19.05
N TYR A 190 -2.78 -16.17 -18.94
CA TYR A 190 -4.08 -16.78 -19.27
C TYR A 190 -4.62 -16.41 -20.65
N GLY A 191 -4.02 -15.43 -21.33
CA GLY A 191 -4.49 -14.90 -22.62
C GLY A 191 -4.03 -15.67 -23.85
N MET A 192 -3.07 -16.60 -23.73
CA MET A 192 -2.82 -17.55 -24.80
C MET A 192 -3.66 -18.80 -24.55
N PRO A 193 -4.61 -19.16 -25.44
CA PRO A 193 -5.13 -20.51 -25.44
C PRO A 193 -3.93 -21.45 -25.53
N PRO A 194 -3.86 -22.52 -24.71
CA PRO A 194 -2.78 -23.49 -24.83
C PRO A 194 -2.66 -23.85 -26.32
N PRO A 195 -1.45 -23.78 -26.91
CA PRO A 195 -1.28 -24.12 -28.31
C PRO A 195 -1.96 -25.45 -28.54
N PRO A 196 -2.88 -25.55 -29.53
CA PRO A 196 -3.71 -26.73 -29.70
C PRO A 196 -2.80 -27.95 -29.71
N HIS A 197 -2.90 -28.77 -28.67
CA HIS A 197 -2.25 -30.08 -28.60
C HIS A 197 -2.80 -30.91 -29.77
N GLY A 198 -2.14 -30.85 -30.92
CA GLY A 198 -2.71 -31.46 -32.13
C GLY A 198 -1.84 -31.53 -33.37
N TYR A 199 -0.86 -30.65 -33.57
CA TYR A 199 0.09 -30.82 -34.69
C TYR A 199 1.45 -31.20 -34.15
N ARG A 200 1.61 -32.51 -33.99
CA ARG A 200 2.91 -33.18 -33.94
C ARG A 200 3.60 -32.85 -35.26
N ASP A 201 4.61 -31.99 -35.22
CA ASP A 201 5.51 -31.80 -36.36
C ASP A 201 5.98 -33.19 -36.83
N PRO A 202 5.83 -33.53 -38.12
CA PRO A 202 6.34 -34.79 -38.64
C PRO A 202 7.85 -34.83 -38.37
N LEU A 203 8.24 -35.83 -37.58
CA LEU A 203 9.63 -36.13 -37.25
C LEU A 203 10.48 -36.06 -38.52
N PRO A 204 11.62 -35.32 -38.52
CA PRO A 204 12.54 -35.38 -39.64
C PRO A 204 13.00 -36.83 -39.85
N PRO A 205 13.21 -37.24 -41.11
CA PRO A 205 13.54 -38.61 -41.45
C PRO A 205 14.83 -39.07 -40.75
N PRO A 206 14.92 -40.35 -40.38
CA PRO A 206 16.02 -40.87 -39.56
C PRO A 206 17.31 -40.83 -40.38
N HIS A 207 18.17 -39.86 -40.08
CA HIS A 207 19.54 -39.88 -40.56
C HIS A 207 20.32 -40.97 -39.82
N HIS A 208 20.70 -42.00 -40.59
CA HIS A 208 21.68 -43.01 -40.22
C HIS A 208 23.01 -42.36 -39.82
N HIS A 209 23.34 -42.32 -38.52
CA HIS A 209 24.73 -42.16 -38.10
C HIS A 209 25.06 -42.97 -36.84
N MET A 210 25.95 -43.94 -37.08
CA MET A 210 27.06 -44.47 -36.27
C MET A 210 26.80 -45.04 -34.85
N PRO A 211 27.49 -46.15 -34.52
CA PRO A 211 27.48 -46.70 -33.17
C PRO A 211 28.26 -45.80 -32.18
N PRO A 212 27.80 -45.67 -30.93
CA PRO A 212 28.49 -44.91 -29.90
C PRO A 212 29.74 -45.65 -29.38
N PRO A 213 30.75 -44.93 -28.87
CA PRO A 213 31.95 -45.51 -28.29
C PRO A 213 31.66 -46.17 -26.92
N PRO A 214 32.47 -47.15 -26.48
CA PRO A 214 32.22 -47.89 -25.25
C PRO A 214 32.58 -47.05 -24.02
N HIS A 215 31.59 -46.81 -23.16
CA HIS A 215 31.80 -46.17 -21.87
C HIS A 215 32.43 -47.15 -20.88
N HIS A 216 33.58 -46.73 -20.33
CA HIS A 216 34.27 -47.38 -19.22
C HIS A 216 33.41 -47.42 -17.96
N HIS A 217 33.49 -48.56 -17.29
CA HIS A 217 32.88 -48.90 -16.02
C HIS A 217 33.29 -47.95 -14.88
N MET A 218 32.31 -47.42 -14.15
CA MET A 218 32.47 -47.02 -12.75
C MET A 218 31.57 -47.92 -11.88
N PRO A 219 32.05 -48.40 -10.72
CA PRO A 219 31.27 -49.23 -9.80
C PRO A 219 30.33 -48.38 -8.93
N PRO A 220 29.14 -48.90 -8.56
CA PRO A 220 28.22 -48.23 -7.63
C PRO A 220 28.64 -48.41 -6.15
N PRO A 221 28.29 -47.49 -5.25
CA PRO A 221 28.47 -47.65 -3.81
C PRO A 221 27.41 -48.60 -3.19
N PRO A 222 27.69 -49.19 -2.02
CA PRO A 222 26.90 -50.29 -1.45
C PRO A 222 25.62 -49.76 -0.79
N TYR A 223 24.48 -50.26 -1.26
CA TYR A 223 23.18 -50.07 -0.60
C TYR A 223 23.05 -51.03 0.59
N GLY A 224 22.84 -50.45 1.77
CA GLY A 224 22.37 -51.16 2.96
C GLY A 224 20.90 -51.58 2.80
N MET A 225 20.63 -52.84 3.14
CA MET A 225 19.30 -53.45 3.15
C MET A 225 18.41 -52.90 4.28
N PRO A 226 17.09 -52.79 4.06
CA PRO A 226 16.09 -52.94 5.11
C PRO A 226 15.40 -54.34 5.05
N PRO A 227 14.81 -54.81 6.17
CA PRO A 227 14.35 -56.18 6.36
C PRO A 227 12.99 -56.48 5.67
N PRO A 228 12.65 -57.78 5.50
CA PRO A 228 11.44 -58.20 4.79
C PRO A 228 10.18 -58.02 5.64
N TYR A 229 9.19 -57.29 5.09
CA TYR A 229 7.82 -57.28 5.61
C TYR A 229 7.05 -58.46 5.05
N SER A 230 6.63 -59.36 5.94
CA SER A 230 5.67 -60.44 5.65
C SER A 230 4.25 -59.88 5.50
N PRO A 231 3.49 -60.21 4.44
CA PRO A 231 2.07 -59.86 4.36
C PRO A 231 1.20 -60.82 5.20
N PRO A 232 0.12 -60.33 5.83
CA PRO A 232 -0.84 -61.18 6.55
C PRO A 232 -1.75 -61.98 5.59
N PRO A 233 -2.36 -63.08 6.07
CA PRO A 233 -3.16 -63.98 5.24
C PRO A 233 -4.50 -63.37 4.81
N TYR A 234 -4.83 -63.55 3.53
CA TYR A 234 -6.11 -63.24 2.93
C TYR A 234 -7.24 -64.05 3.59
N SER A 235 -8.19 -63.35 4.21
CA SER A 235 -9.50 -63.89 4.55
C SER A 235 -10.34 -64.04 3.28
N ALA A 236 -10.87 -65.25 3.07
CA ALA A 236 -11.73 -65.60 1.94
C ALA A 236 -13.01 -64.74 1.88
N PRO A 237 -13.50 -64.36 0.68
CA PRO A 237 -14.79 -63.71 0.53
C PRO A 237 -15.96 -64.71 0.74
N PRO A 238 -17.07 -64.29 1.34
CA PRO A 238 -18.26 -65.12 1.54
C PRO A 238 -19.00 -65.40 0.21
N PRO A 239 -19.82 -66.47 0.15
CA PRO A 239 -20.48 -66.92 -1.07
C PRO A 239 -21.58 -65.95 -1.52
N TYR A 240 -21.69 -65.83 -2.85
CA TYR A 240 -22.67 -65.05 -3.59
C TYR A 240 -24.11 -65.25 -3.07
N GLY A 241 -24.66 -64.21 -2.45
CA GLY A 241 -26.10 -64.01 -2.31
C GLY A 241 -26.69 -63.40 -3.59
N ALA A 242 -27.88 -63.87 -3.97
CA ALA A 242 -28.59 -63.46 -5.18
C ALA A 242 -28.79 -61.93 -5.29
N PRO A 243 -28.72 -61.35 -6.51
CA PRO A 243 -28.89 -59.92 -6.70
C PRO A 243 -30.35 -59.47 -6.45
N PRO A 244 -30.57 -58.35 -5.74
CA PRO A 244 -31.89 -57.74 -5.64
C PRO A 244 -32.34 -57.13 -6.99
N PRO A 245 -33.66 -56.99 -7.23
CA PRO A 245 -34.19 -56.45 -8.48
C PRO A 245 -33.76 -54.99 -8.70
N TYR A 246 -33.40 -54.69 -9.95
CA TYR A 246 -32.90 -53.40 -10.43
C TYR A 246 -33.77 -52.21 -9.98
N PRO A 247 -33.17 -51.13 -9.41
CA PRO A 247 -33.85 -49.85 -9.33
C PRO A 247 -33.97 -49.20 -10.73
N PRO A 248 -35.00 -48.39 -10.97
CA PRO A 248 -35.24 -47.72 -12.26
C PRO A 248 -34.08 -46.77 -12.62
N PRO A 249 -33.86 -46.49 -13.93
CA PRO A 249 -32.73 -45.73 -14.41
C PRO A 249 -32.77 -44.29 -13.85
N MET A 250 -31.85 -44.01 -12.92
CA MET A 250 -31.53 -42.65 -12.52
C MET A 250 -30.90 -41.95 -13.73
N ILE A 251 -31.59 -40.93 -14.24
CA ILE A 251 -31.05 -39.99 -15.20
C ILE A 251 -29.84 -39.33 -14.54
N HIS A 252 -28.63 -39.72 -14.95
CA HIS A 252 -27.40 -39.09 -14.50
C HIS A 252 -27.41 -37.63 -14.97
N ALA A 253 -27.71 -36.73 -14.04
CA ALA A 253 -27.46 -35.31 -14.22
C ALA A 253 -25.95 -35.12 -14.50
N PRO A 254 -25.59 -34.31 -15.51
CA PRO A 254 -24.20 -34.05 -15.83
C PRO A 254 -23.46 -33.49 -14.61
N PRO A 255 -22.17 -33.82 -14.43
CA PRO A 255 -21.38 -33.28 -13.33
C PRO A 255 -21.43 -31.74 -13.39
N PRO A 256 -21.65 -31.05 -12.25
CA PRO A 256 -21.72 -29.60 -12.25
C PRO A 256 -20.39 -29.03 -12.74
N MET A 257 -20.45 -28.24 -13.80
CA MET A 257 -19.33 -27.46 -14.32
C MET A 257 -18.82 -26.53 -13.19
N SER A 258 -17.70 -26.92 -12.59
CA SER A 258 -17.03 -26.19 -11.52
C SER A 258 -16.57 -24.81 -11.99
N GLY A 259 -17.12 -23.74 -11.39
CA GLY A 259 -16.59 -22.38 -11.54
C GLY A 259 -17.58 -21.25 -11.27
N GLY A 260 -18.89 -21.49 -11.37
CA GLY A 260 -19.90 -20.49 -11.05
C GLY A 260 -20.10 -20.35 -9.54
N ARG A 261 -20.02 -19.13 -9.00
CA ARG A 261 -20.47 -18.85 -7.62
C ARG A 261 -21.95 -19.24 -7.51
N ARG A 262 -22.28 -20.12 -6.58
CA ARG A 262 -23.66 -20.57 -6.36
C ARG A 262 -24.50 -19.40 -5.84
N HIS A 263 -25.60 -19.10 -6.53
CA HIS A 263 -26.58 -18.11 -6.08
C HIS A 263 -27.44 -18.72 -4.97
N PHE A 264 -27.46 -18.09 -3.79
CA PHE A 264 -28.18 -18.57 -2.59
C PHE A 264 -29.51 -17.87 -2.35
N GLY A 265 -29.98 -16.97 -3.23
CA GLY A 265 -31.24 -16.23 -3.04
C GLY A 265 -32.46 -17.08 -2.58
N PRO A 266 -32.80 -18.19 -3.26
CA PRO A 266 -33.91 -19.05 -2.81
C PRO A 266 -33.66 -19.68 -1.44
N ASP A 267 -32.44 -20.13 -1.16
CA ASP A 267 -32.05 -20.73 0.11
C ASP A 267 -32.06 -19.70 1.26
N GLN A 268 -31.69 -18.45 0.97
CA GLN A 268 -31.78 -17.31 1.91
C GLN A 268 -33.24 -16.98 2.24
N ALA A 269 -34.11 -16.91 1.24
CA ALA A 269 -35.54 -16.67 1.44
C ALA A 269 -36.17 -17.80 2.30
N ALA A 270 -35.82 -19.06 2.02
CA ALA A 270 -36.25 -20.20 2.83
C ALA A 270 -35.75 -20.15 4.28
N ALA A 271 -34.59 -19.52 4.52
CA ALA A 271 -34.06 -19.26 5.87
C ALA A 271 -34.69 -18.04 6.57
N GLY A 272 -35.65 -17.35 5.94
CA GLY A 272 -36.33 -16.18 6.50
C GLY A 272 -35.59 -14.86 6.28
N VAL A 273 -34.64 -14.82 5.34
CA VAL A 273 -33.98 -13.57 4.95
C VAL A 273 -34.92 -12.75 4.06
N ARG A 274 -35.07 -11.45 4.35
CA ARG A 274 -35.73 -10.44 3.52
C ARG A 274 -34.82 -10.11 2.34
N VAL A 275 -34.81 -11.02 1.37
CA VAL A 275 -33.91 -10.98 0.20
C VAL A 275 -34.00 -9.68 -0.58
N ASP A 276 -35.19 -9.09 -0.70
CA ASP A 276 -35.37 -7.81 -1.41
C ASP A 276 -34.62 -6.65 -0.73
N GLU A 277 -34.60 -6.61 0.60
CA GLU A 277 -33.87 -5.57 1.34
C GLU A 277 -32.37 -5.83 1.27
N LEU A 278 -31.94 -7.07 1.52
CA LEU A 278 -30.52 -7.42 1.63
C LEU A 278 -29.81 -7.40 0.27
N HIS A 279 -30.45 -7.87 -0.81
CA HIS A 279 -29.84 -7.98 -2.14
C HIS A 279 -29.61 -6.62 -2.79
N ASN A 280 -30.40 -5.61 -2.40
CA ASN A 280 -30.22 -4.24 -2.87
C ASN A 280 -28.99 -3.54 -2.26
N LEU A 281 -28.37 -4.11 -1.22
CA LEU A 281 -27.20 -3.51 -0.55
C LEU A 281 -25.87 -3.81 -1.24
N SER A 282 -25.75 -4.93 -1.96
CA SER A 282 -24.55 -5.27 -2.73
C SER A 282 -24.85 -6.34 -3.79
N PRO A 283 -24.22 -6.28 -4.97
CA PRO A 283 -24.31 -7.35 -5.97
C PRO A 283 -23.78 -8.71 -5.47
N HIS A 284 -23.03 -8.72 -4.36
CA HIS A 284 -22.52 -9.94 -3.74
C HIS A 284 -23.49 -10.58 -2.72
N ALA A 285 -24.49 -9.84 -2.24
CA ALA A 285 -25.43 -10.32 -1.22
C ALA A 285 -26.20 -11.61 -1.61
N PRO A 286 -26.64 -11.82 -2.87
CA PRO A 286 -27.29 -13.07 -3.27
C PRO A 286 -26.39 -14.32 -3.20
N TYR A 287 -25.07 -14.14 -3.08
CA TYR A 287 -24.07 -15.22 -3.02
C TYR A 287 -23.57 -15.48 -1.60
N VAL A 288 -24.06 -14.74 -0.59
CA VAL A 288 -23.72 -14.96 0.82
C VAL A 288 -24.43 -16.22 1.33
N PRO A 289 -23.79 -17.11 2.10
CA PRO A 289 -24.48 -18.29 2.63
C PRO A 289 -25.70 -17.93 3.50
N PRO A 290 -26.79 -18.71 3.48
CA PRO A 290 -28.04 -18.38 4.18
C PRO A 290 -27.90 -18.04 5.66
N ASN A 291 -27.08 -18.78 6.41
CA ASN A 291 -26.86 -18.54 7.84
C ASN A 291 -26.14 -17.21 8.12
N VAL A 292 -25.25 -16.80 7.22
CA VAL A 292 -24.49 -15.54 7.31
C VAL A 292 -25.41 -14.37 6.97
N ALA A 293 -26.21 -14.51 5.91
CA ALA A 293 -27.22 -13.53 5.52
C ALA A 293 -28.27 -13.30 6.63
N LEU A 294 -28.73 -14.38 7.27
CA LEU A 294 -29.66 -14.29 8.40
C LEU A 294 -29.02 -13.61 9.62
N ALA A 295 -27.73 -13.83 9.88
CA ALA A 295 -27.01 -13.14 10.95
C ALA A 295 -26.87 -11.63 10.68
N LEU A 296 -26.54 -11.24 9.44
CA LEU A 296 -26.51 -9.83 9.02
C LEU A 296 -27.88 -9.17 9.18
N GLN A 297 -28.95 -9.84 8.77
CA GLN A 297 -30.31 -9.32 8.94
C GLN A 297 -30.69 -9.16 10.42
N ARG A 298 -30.35 -10.12 11.28
CA ARG A 298 -30.60 -9.99 12.73
C ARG A 298 -29.80 -8.83 13.34
N ALA A 299 -28.58 -8.60 12.87
CA ALA A 299 -27.79 -7.45 13.28
C ALA A 299 -28.47 -6.14 12.87
N TRP A 300 -28.94 -6.06 11.62
CA TRP A 300 -29.71 -4.92 11.13
C TRP A 300 -30.98 -4.67 11.95
N ASP A 301 -31.77 -5.71 12.20
CA ASP A 301 -33.02 -5.64 12.95
C ASP A 301 -32.83 -5.21 14.40
N SER A 302 -31.65 -5.47 14.98
CA SER A 302 -31.28 -4.98 16.32
C SER A 302 -30.75 -3.54 16.34
N GLY A 303 -30.75 -2.86 15.18
CA GLY A 303 -30.28 -1.48 15.03
C GLY A 303 -28.77 -1.35 14.84
N ASN A 304 -28.04 -2.46 14.66
CA ASN A 304 -26.62 -2.41 14.37
C ASN A 304 -26.38 -1.96 12.91
N ARG A 305 -25.46 -1.00 12.74
CA ARG A 305 -25.18 -0.37 11.43
C ARG A 305 -24.21 -1.16 10.54
N LEU A 306 -23.77 -2.35 10.94
CA LEU A 306 -22.77 -3.15 10.21
C LEU A 306 -23.10 -3.25 8.72
N VAL A 307 -24.33 -3.69 8.39
CA VAL A 307 -24.72 -3.97 7.00
C VAL A 307 -24.66 -2.72 6.11
N SER A 308 -24.95 -1.53 6.65
CA SER A 308 -24.83 -0.26 5.91
C SER A 308 -23.39 0.17 5.65
N LEU A 309 -22.44 -0.32 6.44
CA LEU A 309 -21.05 0.10 6.37
C LEU A 309 -20.19 -0.88 5.58
N LEU A 310 -20.72 -2.05 5.20
CA LEU A 310 -20.00 -3.06 4.43
C LEU A 310 -19.75 -2.59 2.99
N ASP A 311 -18.47 -2.60 2.59
CA ASP A 311 -18.06 -2.42 1.20
C ASP A 311 -18.12 -3.72 0.40
N ASP A 312 -18.01 -3.63 -0.93
CA ASP A 312 -18.06 -4.80 -1.82
C ASP A 312 -16.95 -5.82 -1.52
N GLY A 313 -15.80 -5.36 -1.03
CA GLY A 313 -14.71 -6.25 -0.61
C GLY A 313 -15.11 -7.13 0.58
N SER A 314 -15.79 -6.54 1.57
CA SER A 314 -16.28 -7.22 2.76
C SER A 314 -17.43 -8.16 2.43
N TRP A 315 -18.37 -7.73 1.58
CA TRP A 315 -19.41 -8.62 1.07
C TRP A 315 -18.82 -9.82 0.33
N LYS A 316 -17.87 -9.58 -0.58
CA LYS A 316 -17.18 -10.64 -1.32
C LYS A 316 -16.46 -11.62 -0.40
N ALA A 317 -15.79 -11.12 0.64
CA ALA A 317 -15.13 -11.99 1.63
C ALA A 317 -16.14 -12.95 2.31
N LEU A 318 -17.32 -12.45 2.69
CA LEU A 318 -18.38 -13.28 3.30
C LEU A 318 -18.91 -14.37 2.35
N THR A 319 -18.91 -14.14 1.04
CA THR A 319 -19.30 -15.18 0.05
C THR A 319 -18.30 -16.33 -0.07
N GLU A 320 -17.05 -16.12 0.35
CA GLU A 320 -15.96 -17.09 0.26
C GLU A 320 -15.77 -17.88 1.55
N MET A 321 -16.48 -17.51 2.62
CA MET A 321 -16.39 -18.16 3.92
C MET A 321 -17.28 -19.40 4.01
N GLU A 322 -16.81 -20.39 4.76
CA GLU A 322 -17.65 -21.51 5.19
C GLU A 322 -18.80 -20.97 6.07
N PRO A 323 -20.06 -21.46 5.92
CA PRO A 323 -21.21 -20.92 6.64
C PRO A 323 -21.04 -20.72 8.17
N PRO A 324 -20.48 -21.68 8.95
CA PRO A 324 -20.30 -21.48 10.39
C PRO A 324 -19.27 -20.39 10.71
N HIS A 325 -18.18 -20.31 9.95
CA HIS A 325 -17.15 -19.28 10.15
C HIS A 325 -17.65 -17.89 9.76
N GLY A 326 -18.35 -17.77 8.63
CA GLY A 326 -18.95 -16.50 8.22
C GLY A 326 -19.94 -15.96 9.25
N GLN A 327 -20.74 -16.85 9.85
CA GLN A 327 -21.67 -16.47 10.90
C GLN A 327 -20.95 -15.98 12.17
N GLN A 328 -19.88 -16.67 12.58
CA GLN A 328 -19.06 -16.26 13.73
C GLN A 328 -18.38 -14.91 13.51
N VAL A 329 -17.83 -14.66 12.31
CA VAL A 329 -17.27 -13.36 11.93
C VAL A 329 -18.30 -12.25 12.08
N VAL A 330 -19.51 -12.43 11.54
CA VAL A 330 -20.57 -11.42 11.65
C VAL A 330 -20.90 -11.15 13.11
N ASN A 331 -21.06 -12.20 13.93
CA ASN A 331 -21.35 -12.04 15.36
C ASN A 331 -20.25 -11.30 16.12
N GLU A 332 -18.97 -11.64 15.89
CA GLU A 332 -17.82 -10.99 16.55
C GLU A 332 -17.72 -9.50 16.16
N VAL A 333 -17.98 -9.17 14.89
CA VAL A 333 -17.98 -7.78 14.42
C VAL A 333 -19.16 -7.00 15.00
N VAL A 334 -20.34 -7.60 15.07
CA VAL A 334 -21.54 -6.97 15.67
C VAL A 334 -21.32 -6.70 17.16
N GLU A 335 -20.77 -7.66 17.89
CA GLU A 335 -20.44 -7.51 19.31
C GLU A 335 -19.42 -6.38 19.52
N ALA A 336 -18.35 -6.35 18.73
CA ALA A 336 -17.34 -5.31 18.78
C ALA A 336 -17.92 -3.92 18.44
N MET A 337 -18.85 -3.83 17.48
CA MET A 337 -19.52 -2.56 17.12
C MET A 337 -20.49 -2.08 18.21
N ASN A 338 -21.13 -3.00 18.93
CA ASN A 338 -22.01 -2.63 20.03
C ASN A 338 -21.23 -2.16 21.27
N GLY A 339 -20.04 -2.72 21.49
CA GLY A 339 -19.19 -2.39 22.64
C GLY A 339 -18.20 -1.25 22.40
N GLN A 340 -17.82 -0.96 21.15
CA GLN A 340 -16.74 -0.03 20.80
C GLN A 340 -17.03 0.78 19.54
N GLN A 341 -16.47 2.00 19.47
CA GLN A 341 -16.38 2.73 18.21
C GLN A 341 -15.27 2.12 17.34
N ILE A 342 -15.63 1.16 16.49
CA ILE A 342 -14.73 0.65 15.46
C ILE A 342 -14.55 1.75 14.40
N ARG A 343 -13.32 2.27 14.25
CA ARG A 343 -13.02 3.35 13.30
C ARG A 343 -13.18 2.92 11.83
N ASN A 344 -12.86 1.66 11.52
CA ASN A 344 -12.99 1.10 10.18
C ASN A 344 -13.51 -0.35 10.28
N CYS A 345 -14.81 -0.53 10.06
CA CYS A 345 -15.48 -1.82 10.22
C CYS A 345 -15.07 -2.83 9.15
N ASN A 346 -14.87 -2.40 7.89
CA ASN A 346 -14.45 -3.27 6.79
C ASN A 346 -13.09 -3.89 7.06
N ALA A 347 -12.10 -3.09 7.48
CA ALA A 347 -10.78 -3.59 7.85
C ALA A 347 -10.84 -4.58 9.02
N PHE A 348 -11.69 -4.31 10.02
CA PHE A 348 -11.87 -5.21 11.16
C PHE A 348 -12.51 -6.54 10.73
N LEU A 349 -13.60 -6.51 9.96
CA LEU A 349 -14.26 -7.70 9.43
C LEU A 349 -13.30 -8.57 8.60
N ILE A 350 -12.51 -7.96 7.72
CA ILE A 350 -11.50 -8.68 6.92
C ILE A 350 -10.42 -9.30 7.82
N SER A 351 -10.02 -8.62 8.89
CA SER A 351 -9.06 -9.15 9.87
C SER A 351 -9.61 -10.37 10.60
N VAL A 352 -10.86 -10.32 11.08
CA VAL A 352 -11.52 -11.46 11.74
C VAL A 352 -11.72 -12.60 10.75
N SER A 353 -12.15 -12.31 9.51
CA SER A 353 -12.30 -13.31 8.44
C SER A 353 -10.99 -14.06 8.16
N LYS A 354 -9.87 -13.33 8.05
CA LYS A 354 -8.54 -13.94 7.86
C LYS A 354 -8.14 -14.83 9.02
N LYS A 355 -8.48 -14.46 10.26
CA LYS A 355 -8.19 -15.28 11.45
C LYS A 355 -8.88 -16.65 11.35
N PHE A 356 -10.13 -16.71 10.91
CA PHE A 356 -10.86 -17.97 10.70
C PHE A 356 -10.39 -18.77 9.48
N LEU A 357 -9.89 -18.10 8.44
CA LEU A 357 -9.34 -18.78 7.25
C LEU A 357 -7.92 -19.34 7.50
N GLN A 358 -7.11 -18.68 8.33
CA GLN A 358 -5.72 -19.06 8.60
C GLN A 358 -5.58 -19.96 9.83
N GLY A 359 -6.42 -19.76 10.85
CA GLY A 359 -6.45 -20.58 12.04
C GLY A 359 -7.66 -21.50 12.00
N GLY A 360 -7.45 -22.79 11.74
CA GLY A 360 -8.48 -23.80 11.97
C GLY A 360 -9.08 -23.58 13.36
N ALA A 361 -10.41 -23.49 13.42
CA ALA A 361 -11.14 -22.98 14.58
C ALA A 361 -10.63 -23.58 15.91
N PRO A 362 -10.45 -22.78 16.97
CA PRO A 362 -10.26 -23.34 18.31
C PRO A 362 -11.53 -24.15 18.63
N SER A 363 -11.38 -25.47 18.82
CA SER A 363 -12.50 -26.35 19.17
C SER A 363 -13.24 -25.82 20.39
N PRO A 364 -14.58 -25.64 20.33
CA PRO A 364 -15.36 -25.21 21.46
C PRO A 364 -15.65 -26.41 22.37
N SER A 365 -14.70 -26.78 23.23
CA SER A 365 -14.92 -27.75 24.30
C SER A 365 -13.91 -27.59 25.45
N GLY A 366 -14.42 -27.20 26.63
CA GLY A 366 -13.70 -27.18 27.91
C GLY A 366 -13.77 -25.81 28.60
N ALA A 367 -14.87 -25.44 29.24
CA ALA A 367 -15.21 -25.77 30.64
C ALA A 367 -14.17 -25.26 31.67
N TYR A 368 -14.66 -24.40 32.57
CA TYR A 368 -14.07 -23.96 33.84
C TYR A 368 -13.22 -25.04 34.55
N GLY A 369 -12.00 -24.70 34.98
CA GLY A 369 -11.20 -25.52 35.90
C GLY A 369 -9.80 -24.93 36.13
N GLY A 370 -9.46 -24.64 37.39
CA GLY A 370 -8.22 -23.96 37.78
C GLY A 370 -7.02 -24.89 38.07
N GLY A 371 -5.93 -24.27 38.54
CA GLY A 371 -4.69 -24.92 39.01
C GLY A 371 -3.79 -25.39 37.87
N GLY A 372 -2.48 -25.17 37.82
CA GLY A 372 -1.49 -25.15 38.89
C GLY A 372 -0.48 -26.27 38.62
N GLY A 373 0.81 -25.94 38.44
CA GLY A 373 1.96 -26.87 38.42
C GLY A 373 2.17 -27.63 37.09
N SER A 374 3.27 -27.49 36.34
CA SER A 374 4.70 -27.76 36.65
C SER A 374 5.11 -29.23 36.59
N TYR A 375 5.29 -29.81 35.39
CA TYR A 375 6.30 -30.83 35.01
C TYR A 375 6.24 -30.89 33.46
N GLY A 376 7.29 -30.87 32.64
CA GLY A 376 8.62 -31.43 32.75
C GLY A 376 8.81 -32.43 31.59
N GLY A 377 9.71 -32.13 30.65
CA GLY A 377 10.40 -33.16 29.85
C GLY A 377 10.08 -33.28 28.35
N GLY A 378 11.04 -32.83 27.53
CA GLY A 378 11.78 -33.74 26.64
C GLY A 378 11.36 -33.89 25.17
N GLY A 379 12.26 -33.48 24.26
CA GLY A 379 12.70 -34.36 23.18
C GLY A 379 12.52 -33.90 21.71
N GLY A 380 13.67 -33.74 21.03
CA GLY A 380 13.84 -33.85 19.56
C GLY A 380 13.54 -32.59 18.76
N GLY A 381 14.43 -32.00 17.96
CA GLY A 381 15.47 -32.60 17.12
C GLY A 381 15.02 -32.51 15.65
N GLY A 382 15.44 -31.48 14.92
CA GLY A 382 15.04 -31.26 13.52
C GLY A 382 15.81 -30.13 12.85
N TYR A 383 16.85 -30.52 12.12
CA TYR A 383 17.80 -29.71 11.35
C TYR A 383 17.18 -29.24 10.03
N GLY A 384 17.50 -28.01 9.59
CA GLY A 384 17.12 -27.52 8.26
C GLY A 384 17.56 -26.08 8.00
N SER A 385 18.84 -25.89 7.63
CA SER A 385 19.37 -24.67 7.02
C SER A 385 18.73 -24.37 5.65
N SER A 386 18.37 -23.11 5.37
CA SER A 386 18.60 -22.47 4.05
C SER A 386 18.23 -20.97 4.03
N TYR A 387 19.26 -20.13 3.92
CA TYR A 387 19.40 -18.80 3.30
C TYR A 387 18.25 -17.74 3.27
N GLY A 388 18.53 -16.60 3.93
CA GLY A 388 18.68 -15.31 3.23
C GLY A 388 17.45 -14.43 2.97
N GLY A 389 17.43 -13.21 3.57
CA GLY A 389 16.79 -12.05 2.93
C GLY A 389 15.96 -11.10 3.81
N GLY A 390 16.63 -10.09 4.39
CA GLY A 390 16.21 -8.68 4.28
C GLY A 390 14.88 -8.19 4.89
N GLY A 391 14.89 -8.02 6.22
CA GLY A 391 14.33 -6.88 6.99
C GLY A 391 13.11 -6.11 6.48
N GLY A 392 11.91 -6.48 6.96
CA GLY A 392 10.67 -5.70 6.86
C GLY A 392 10.53 -4.68 8.01
N GLY A 393 10.28 -3.42 7.67
CA GLY A 393 10.06 -2.32 8.61
C GLY A 393 8.62 -2.24 9.12
N TYR A 394 8.47 -2.15 10.44
CA TYR A 394 7.22 -2.04 11.17
C TYR A 394 6.94 -0.56 11.46
N GLY A 395 5.79 -0.05 11.02
CA GLY A 395 5.35 1.34 11.23
C GLY A 395 3.89 1.41 11.66
N GLY A 396 3.61 1.03 12.91
CA GLY A 396 2.31 1.21 13.55
C GLY A 396 2.21 2.57 14.24
N GLY A 397 1.34 3.43 13.74
CA GLY A 397 0.93 4.68 14.38
C GLY A 397 -0.32 4.50 15.24
N GLY A 398 -0.22 4.87 16.52
CA GLY A 398 -1.31 5.12 17.44
C GLY A 398 -1.55 6.62 17.61
N GLY A 399 -2.82 7.03 17.51
CA GLY A 399 -3.29 8.39 17.76
C GLY A 399 -4.64 8.32 18.46
N GLY A 400 -4.64 8.64 19.74
CA GLY A 400 -5.80 8.72 20.63
C GLY A 400 -6.42 10.12 20.59
N GLY A 401 -7.74 10.15 20.37
CA GLY A 401 -8.59 11.31 20.63
C GLY A 401 -9.18 11.18 22.03
N ALA A 402 -9.08 12.26 22.81
CA ALA A 402 -9.69 12.38 24.12
C ALA A 402 -11.22 12.47 23.98
N GLY A 403 -11.93 11.49 24.53
CA GLY A 403 -13.38 11.52 24.77
C GLY A 403 -13.64 11.19 26.25
N PRO A 404 -14.59 11.87 26.92
CA PRO A 404 -14.75 11.76 28.36
C PRO A 404 -15.58 10.51 28.72
N GLY A 405 -15.07 9.69 29.64
CA GLY A 405 -15.93 8.84 30.48
C GLY A 405 -15.97 7.32 30.23
N GLY A 406 -15.04 6.72 29.48
CA GLY A 406 -14.91 5.26 29.39
C GLY A 406 -13.92 4.71 30.42
N GLN A 407 -14.28 3.67 31.17
CA GLN A 407 -13.43 3.00 32.17
C GLN A 407 -12.00 2.80 31.64
N LYS A 408 -11.02 3.38 32.32
CA LYS A 408 -9.59 3.26 32.00
C LYS A 408 -9.23 1.77 31.95
N GLY A 409 -9.01 1.25 30.75
CA GLY A 409 -8.28 0.00 30.57
C GLY A 409 -7.00 0.06 31.40
N VAL A 410 -6.65 -1.06 32.03
CA VAL A 410 -5.47 -1.14 32.88
C VAL A 410 -4.27 -0.58 32.10
N PRO A 411 -3.53 0.42 32.65
CA PRO A 411 -2.41 1.04 31.95
C PRO A 411 -1.49 -0.04 31.38
N ALA A 412 -1.08 0.10 30.12
CA ALA A 412 -0.25 -0.90 29.44
C ALA A 412 1.02 -1.22 30.25
N LEU A 413 1.55 -0.24 30.98
CA LEU A 413 2.65 -0.37 31.92
C LEU A 413 2.46 -1.53 32.93
N ASN A 414 1.25 -1.77 33.41
CA ASN A 414 0.95 -2.84 34.37
C ASN A 414 1.14 -4.25 33.78
N LYS A 415 1.29 -4.38 32.46
CA LYS A 415 1.66 -5.64 31.81
C LYS A 415 3.15 -5.96 32.01
N LEU A 416 3.99 -4.99 32.40
CA LEU A 416 5.37 -5.24 32.82
C LEU A 416 5.37 -5.83 34.23
N THR A 417 5.95 -7.01 34.39
CA THR A 417 6.03 -7.73 35.67
C THR A 417 7.45 -7.73 36.23
N GLY A 418 7.59 -8.01 37.52
CA GLY A 418 8.89 -8.21 38.17
C GLY A 418 9.75 -6.95 38.24
N VAL A 419 11.07 -7.12 38.11
CA VAL A 419 12.06 -6.04 38.23
C VAL A 419 11.87 -4.98 37.15
N LEU A 420 11.51 -5.41 35.93
CA LEU A 420 11.25 -4.49 34.81
C LEU A 420 10.05 -3.56 35.08
N GLY A 421 8.95 -4.10 35.60
CA GLY A 421 7.78 -3.31 35.98
C GLY A 421 8.08 -2.31 37.09
N GLN A 422 8.78 -2.75 38.14
CA GLN A 422 9.22 -1.87 39.23
C GLN A 422 10.12 -0.75 38.71
N ARG A 423 11.09 -1.08 37.84
CA ARG A 423 12.03 -0.09 37.31
C ARG A 423 11.35 0.95 36.43
N ALA A 424 10.36 0.55 35.64
CA ALA A 424 9.58 1.48 34.83
C ALA A 424 8.73 2.41 35.71
N GLN A 425 8.17 1.91 36.81
CA GLN A 425 7.44 2.72 37.79
C GLN A 425 8.36 3.71 38.52
N ASP A 426 9.55 3.28 38.94
CA ASP A 426 10.54 4.15 39.57
C ASP A 426 10.96 5.29 38.63
N LEU A 427 11.14 4.98 37.35
CA LEU A 427 11.48 5.95 36.31
C LEU A 427 10.37 7.01 36.13
N LEU A 428 9.09 6.59 36.18
CA LEU A 428 7.96 7.52 36.16
C LEU A 428 7.93 8.44 37.38
N VAL A 429 8.28 7.93 38.56
CA VAL A 429 8.35 8.75 39.79
C VAL A 429 9.48 9.76 39.68
N GLN A 430 10.68 9.32 39.27
CA GLN A 430 11.88 10.15 39.15
C GLN A 430 11.72 11.26 38.10
N HIS A 431 11.07 10.96 36.97
CA HIS A 431 10.90 11.89 35.85
C HIS A 431 9.45 12.34 35.67
N SER A 432 8.66 12.39 36.75
CA SER A 432 7.22 12.72 36.73
C SER A 432 6.86 14.06 36.08
N HIS A 433 7.81 14.99 36.00
CA HIS A 433 7.65 16.28 35.34
C HIS A 433 7.60 16.19 33.80
N VAL A 434 8.12 15.10 33.20
CA VAL A 434 8.15 14.91 31.73
C VAL A 434 7.58 13.56 31.29
N LEU A 435 7.78 12.49 32.07
CA LEU A 435 7.24 11.16 31.78
C LEU A 435 5.87 10.94 32.43
N ARG A 436 4.99 10.28 31.69
CA ARG A 436 3.66 9.84 32.14
C ARG A 436 3.47 8.37 31.78
N ASP A 437 2.54 7.72 32.46
CA ASP A 437 2.10 6.35 32.17
C ASP A 437 1.70 6.16 30.71
N SER A 438 1.04 7.15 30.10
CA SER A 438 0.64 7.15 28.69
C SER A 438 1.80 7.13 27.70
N HIS A 439 3.04 7.42 28.12
CA HIS A 439 4.22 7.30 27.27
C HIS A 439 4.72 5.86 27.13
N PHE A 440 4.26 4.96 27.99
CA PHE A 440 4.48 3.51 27.90
C PHE A 440 3.23 2.86 27.31
N ASP A 441 2.96 3.15 26.04
CA ASP A 441 1.84 2.54 25.32
C ASP A 441 2.04 1.04 25.09
N GLU A 442 1.02 0.37 24.55
CA GLU A 442 1.06 -1.08 24.32
C GLU A 442 2.21 -1.51 23.41
N VAL A 443 2.62 -0.65 22.48
CA VAL A 443 3.71 -0.96 21.54
C VAL A 443 5.03 -0.90 22.30
N VAL A 444 5.30 0.18 23.04
CA VAL A 444 6.53 0.31 23.86
C VAL A 444 6.65 -0.86 24.84
N VAL A 445 5.59 -1.16 25.58
CA VAL A 445 5.58 -2.26 26.57
C VAL A 445 5.80 -3.61 25.91
N SER A 446 5.09 -3.92 24.81
CA SER A 446 5.28 -5.17 24.07
C SER A 446 6.70 -5.31 23.54
N GLN A 447 7.33 -4.21 23.14
CA GLN A 447 8.68 -4.23 22.57
C GLN A 447 9.76 -4.36 23.65
N LEU A 448 9.55 -3.79 24.84
CA LEU A 448 10.39 -4.03 26.03
C LEU A 448 10.30 -5.48 26.50
N GLN A 449 9.13 -6.11 26.47
CA GLN A 449 8.97 -7.52 26.83
C GLN A 449 9.65 -8.50 25.85
N LYS A 450 9.88 -8.06 24.61
CA LYS A 450 10.57 -8.87 23.58
C LYS A 450 12.09 -8.81 23.67
N LEU A 451 12.65 -7.88 24.43
CA LEU A 451 14.08 -7.79 24.69
C LEU A 451 14.45 -8.72 25.86
N PRO A 452 15.68 -9.26 25.90
CA PRO A 452 16.21 -9.87 27.11
C PRO A 452 16.11 -8.90 28.28
N GLU A 453 15.72 -9.39 29.46
CA GLU A 453 15.38 -8.52 30.61
C GLU A 453 16.49 -7.52 30.95
N HIS A 454 17.76 -7.94 30.91
CA HIS A 454 18.90 -7.05 31.14
C HIS A 454 19.00 -5.91 30.12
N GLU A 455 18.66 -6.14 28.85
CA GLU A 455 18.64 -5.08 27.83
C GLU A 455 17.46 -4.14 28.02
N SER A 456 16.29 -4.67 28.42
CA SER A 456 15.12 -3.85 28.75
C SER A 456 15.41 -2.91 29.93
N LEU A 457 16.15 -3.38 30.94
CA LEU A 457 16.60 -2.57 32.06
C LEU A 457 17.59 -1.48 31.63
N GLU A 458 18.52 -1.79 30.72
CA GLU A 458 19.45 -0.80 30.15
C GLU A 458 18.73 0.26 29.31
N VAL A 459 17.70 -0.13 28.54
CA VAL A 459 16.85 0.83 27.81
C VAL A 459 16.19 1.81 28.80
N LEU A 460 15.60 1.31 29.90
CA LEU A 460 14.98 2.18 30.90
C LEU A 460 16.02 3.07 31.60
N ALA A 461 17.21 2.55 31.88
CA ALA A 461 18.30 3.34 32.44
C ALA A 461 18.79 4.44 31.48
N GLU A 462 18.89 4.15 30.17
CA GLU A 462 19.23 5.14 29.14
C GLU A 462 18.16 6.23 29.04
N VAL A 463 16.88 5.87 29.07
CA VAL A 463 15.77 6.85 29.10
C VAL A 463 15.89 7.77 30.31
N GLY A 464 16.25 7.24 31.49
CA GLY A 464 16.44 8.05 32.71
C GLY A 464 17.70 8.91 32.71
N ARG A 465 18.73 8.55 31.93
CA ARG A 465 19.95 9.38 31.77
C ARG A 465 19.75 10.56 30.83
N HIS A 466 18.79 10.47 29.91
CA HIS A 466 18.60 11.49 28.88
C HIS A 466 17.64 12.60 29.34
N GLU A 467 17.97 13.85 28.99
CA GLU A 467 17.08 14.98 29.21
C GLU A 467 15.92 14.91 28.20
N LEU A 468 14.73 14.61 28.69
CA LEU A 468 13.53 14.44 27.85
C LEU A 468 12.80 15.77 27.58
N VAL A 469 13.29 16.88 28.14
CA VAL A 469 12.73 18.22 27.92
C VAL A 469 12.89 18.58 26.44
N GLY A 470 11.78 18.91 25.77
CA GLY A 470 11.78 19.24 24.34
C GLY A 470 11.59 18.04 23.39
N VAL A 471 11.52 16.81 23.90
CA VAL A 471 11.19 15.63 23.08
C VAL A 471 9.70 15.66 22.74
N LYS A 472 9.38 15.95 21.47
CA LYS A 472 7.99 16.10 20.98
C LYS A 472 7.17 14.80 21.05
N ASN A 473 7.82 13.64 20.93
CA ASN A 473 7.16 12.33 20.92
C ASN A 473 7.98 11.30 21.71
N ILE A 474 7.68 11.19 23.01
CA ILE A 474 8.39 10.33 23.95
C ILE A 474 8.24 8.83 23.61
N PRO A 475 7.04 8.29 23.28
CA PRO A 475 6.93 6.89 22.84
C PRO A 475 7.85 6.56 21.66
N ALA A 476 7.89 7.42 20.64
CA ALA A 476 8.77 7.22 19.48
C ALA A 476 10.26 7.28 19.86
N TYR A 477 10.61 8.14 20.81
CA TYR A 477 11.97 8.24 21.34
C TYR A 477 12.40 6.97 22.08
N ILE A 478 11.57 6.46 23.00
CA ILE A 478 11.79 5.20 23.71
C ILE A 478 11.91 4.05 22.70
N MET A 479 11.04 4.01 21.69
CA MET A 479 11.11 3.04 20.59
C MET A 479 12.42 3.14 19.80
N GLY A 480 12.97 4.34 19.60
CA GLY A 480 14.27 4.56 18.98
C GLY A 480 15.40 3.88 19.76
N ILE A 481 15.40 4.01 21.09
CA ILE A 481 16.36 3.34 21.97
C ILE A 481 16.17 1.83 21.90
N ILE A 482 14.94 1.31 22.06
CA ILE A 482 14.64 -0.13 21.95
C ILE A 482 15.16 -0.71 20.63
N ASN A 483 14.90 -0.03 19.51
CA ASN A 483 15.36 -0.48 18.19
C ASN A 483 16.88 -0.49 18.05
N ARG A 484 17.59 0.37 18.78
CA ARG A 484 19.06 0.38 18.83
C ARG A 484 19.59 -0.89 19.50
N TYR A 485 19.03 -1.26 20.65
CA TYR A 485 19.40 -2.49 21.37
C TYR A 485 19.07 -3.74 20.54
N LYS A 486 17.89 -3.77 19.89
CA LYS A 486 17.52 -4.88 18.99
C LYS A 486 18.48 -5.11 17.83
N ARG A 487 19.16 -4.06 17.37
CA ARG A 487 20.11 -4.13 16.25
C ARG A 487 21.54 -4.45 16.71
N GLY A 488 21.77 -4.62 18.01
CA GLY A 488 23.13 -4.72 18.56
C GLY A 488 23.94 -3.44 18.35
N GLY A 489 23.28 -2.29 18.26
CA GLY A 489 23.95 -1.00 18.06
C GLY A 489 24.85 -0.64 19.24
N GLN A 490 25.82 0.24 18.98
CA GLN A 490 26.81 0.69 19.96
C GLN A 490 26.10 1.25 21.21
N ARG A 491 26.38 0.64 22.37
CA ARG A 491 25.79 1.01 23.67
C ARG A 491 26.47 2.28 24.17
N PRO A 492 25.72 3.34 24.52
CA PRO A 492 26.34 4.56 25.04
C PRO A 492 27.03 4.25 26.38
N GLY A 493 28.36 4.24 26.39
CA GLY A 493 29.16 4.09 27.62
C GLY A 493 30.02 2.83 27.74
N TYR A 494 30.34 2.12 26.65
CA TYR A 494 31.44 1.14 26.60
C TYR A 494 32.48 1.52 25.57
#